data_AF-A0A5C0SRD7-F1
#
_entry.id   AF-A0A5C0SRD7-F1
#
_cell.length_a   1.000
_cell.length_b   1.000
_cell.length_c   1.000
_cell.angle_alpha   90.00
_cell.angle_beta   90.00
_cell.angle_gamma   90.00
#
_symmetry.space_group_name_H-M   'P 1'
#
loop_
_entity.id
_entity.type
_entity.pdbx_description
1 polymer ?
#
loop_
_entity_poly.entity_id
_entity_poly.type
_entity_poly.pdbx_seq_one_letter_code
_entity_poly.pdbx_strand_id
1 'polypeptide(L)'
;MIPVTRCNYIDAEILPSECLFGRDKELKELNTKIKNNRWTVVSGKRLVGKTTLTKTAASESGRPFIYIDLSTVAKQSTAKNIATMDALLIQLIREAKRRNLIDWDKLKNETESHWKAQLFLNVLHSNIEYSKTKGADLKSLNLYEVFTALKSDTPPIIILDEIQLLGVEIYALASQLRGAFQQQKPKERPMVILTGSTMSITKLFSNPEEYGYEWIFDNEGYHSKPNPWFGRNWPEIFLKPLNHDEHGNEMAMGLLSKCLEESDKKGCLKSWIMKEVIQQSLGLPGVIVNFCANVSPGCENVEKIIQITRNITRGALLMELRDLGYSAYILARAKKDFRLSIRELSERLAKAYRGMAQKGTFSKRNVRTWLNEDKVLTGMVLKVLLDSGVIKEKHGKFIFAHDAYRDAARVIRVAFPDFVFSR
;
A
#
# COMPACT_ATOMS: atom_id res chain seq x y z
N MET A 1 -19.01 -21.40 14.66
CA MET A 1 -18.97 -20.94 13.26
C MET A 1 -19.14 -19.43 13.27
N ILE A 2 -18.23 -18.66 12.68
CA ILE A 2 -18.43 -17.22 12.48
C ILE A 2 -19.39 -17.11 11.29
N PRO A 3 -20.57 -16.47 11.42
CA PRO A 3 -21.45 -16.26 10.27
C PRO A 3 -20.67 -15.50 9.21
N VAL A 4 -20.59 -16.09 8.01
CA VAL A 4 -19.93 -15.47 6.86
C VAL A 4 -20.81 -14.29 6.46
N THR A 5 -20.41 -13.08 6.81
CA THR A 5 -21.04 -11.87 6.29
C THR A 5 -21.04 -11.96 4.77
N ARG A 6 -22.16 -11.60 4.12
CA ARG A 6 -22.32 -11.64 2.65
C ARG A 6 -21.16 -10.92 1.93
N CYS A 7 -20.61 -9.91 2.59
CA CYS A 7 -19.35 -9.29 2.27
C CYS A 7 -18.20 -9.91 3.08
N ASN A 8 -17.44 -10.83 2.49
CA ASN A 8 -16.17 -11.28 3.07
C ASN A 8 -15.09 -10.23 2.80
N TYR A 9 -15.10 -9.16 3.61
CA TYR A 9 -14.23 -7.99 3.48
C TYR A 9 -12.72 -8.28 3.53
N ILE A 10 -12.33 -9.45 4.02
CA ILE A 10 -10.93 -9.78 4.32
C ILE A 10 -10.32 -10.60 3.19
N ASP A 11 -11.03 -11.63 2.70
CA ASP A 11 -10.43 -12.63 1.79
C ASP A 11 -11.13 -12.76 0.44
N ALA A 12 -12.19 -11.99 0.16
CA ALA A 12 -12.87 -12.10 -1.11
C ALA A 12 -11.98 -11.63 -2.29
N GLU A 13 -11.90 -12.49 -3.32
CA GLU A 13 -11.25 -12.17 -4.59
C GLU A 13 -12.07 -11.16 -5.39
N ILE A 14 -13.40 -11.30 -5.35
CA ILE A 14 -14.38 -10.40 -5.96
C ILE A 14 -15.30 -9.88 -4.86
N LEU A 15 -15.44 -8.55 -4.79
CA LEU A 15 -16.34 -7.89 -3.85
C LEU A 15 -17.43 -7.19 -4.65
N PRO A 16 -18.73 -7.49 -4.40
CA PRO A 16 -19.81 -6.75 -5.02
C PRO A 16 -19.82 -5.30 -4.50
N SER A 17 -20.31 -4.37 -5.31
CA SER A 17 -20.39 -2.94 -4.95
C SER A 17 -21.23 -2.69 -3.71
N GLU A 18 -22.20 -3.55 -3.41
CA GLU A 18 -22.97 -3.53 -2.16
C GLU A 18 -22.10 -3.58 -0.90
N CYS A 19 -20.89 -4.16 -1.00
CA CYS A 19 -19.92 -4.21 0.08
C CYS A 19 -19.15 -2.89 0.25
N LEU A 20 -19.08 -2.05 -0.79
CA LEU A 20 -18.31 -0.81 -0.78
C LEU A 20 -19.14 0.37 -0.24
N PHE A 21 -19.47 0.33 1.05
CA PHE A 21 -20.36 1.30 1.68
C PHE A 21 -19.83 2.75 1.59
N GLY A 22 -20.67 3.67 1.08
CA GLY A 22 -20.41 5.11 1.09
C GLY A 22 -19.32 5.57 0.12
N ARG A 23 -19.01 4.80 -0.92
CA ARG A 23 -17.93 5.10 -1.89
C ARG A 23 -18.40 5.14 -3.35
N ASP A 24 -19.69 5.38 -3.58
CA ASP A 24 -20.26 5.37 -4.93
C ASP A 24 -19.58 6.39 -5.85
N LYS A 25 -19.18 7.54 -5.29
CA LYS A 25 -18.46 8.59 -6.01
C LYS A 25 -17.06 8.13 -6.43
N GLU A 26 -16.26 7.60 -5.50
CA GLU A 26 -14.91 7.11 -5.78
C GLU A 26 -14.93 5.89 -6.72
N LEU A 27 -15.92 5.01 -6.60
CA LEU A 27 -16.12 3.88 -7.50
C LEU A 27 -16.45 4.35 -8.92
N LYS A 28 -17.38 5.29 -9.07
CA LYS A 28 -17.72 5.89 -10.37
C LYS A 28 -16.51 6.60 -10.99
N GLU A 29 -15.75 7.34 -10.19
CA GLU A 29 -14.53 8.00 -10.63
C GLU A 29 -13.48 6.98 -11.09
N LEU A 30 -13.22 5.92 -10.32
CA LEU A 30 -12.25 4.88 -10.68
C LEU A 30 -12.68 4.13 -11.94
N ASN A 31 -13.96 3.78 -12.08
CA ASN A 31 -14.51 3.16 -13.27
C ASN A 31 -14.33 4.06 -14.52
N THR A 32 -14.43 5.37 -14.36
CA THR A 32 -14.15 6.33 -15.43
C THR A 32 -12.67 6.34 -15.81
N LYS A 33 -11.76 6.32 -14.81
CA LYS A 33 -10.30 6.27 -15.06
C LYS A 33 -9.85 4.95 -15.67
N ILE A 34 -10.44 3.82 -15.29
CA ILE A 34 -10.17 2.50 -15.91
C ILE A 34 -10.47 2.50 -17.41
N LYS A 35 -11.48 3.28 -17.84
CA LYS A 35 -11.86 3.42 -19.25
C LYS A 35 -10.95 4.39 -20.01
N ASN A 36 -10.58 5.51 -19.38
CA ASN A 36 -9.93 6.64 -20.05
C ASN A 36 -8.42 6.67 -19.90
N ASN A 37 -7.86 5.95 -18.93
CA ASN A 37 -6.45 5.98 -18.58
C ASN A 37 -5.83 4.59 -18.71
N ARG A 38 -4.50 4.56 -18.73
CA ARG A 38 -3.71 3.32 -18.70
C ARG A 38 -3.08 3.07 -17.34
N TRP A 39 -3.24 4.04 -16.45
CA TRP A 39 -2.77 3.94 -15.10
C TRP A 39 -3.58 4.82 -14.16
N THR A 40 -3.63 4.44 -12.88
CA THR A 40 -4.26 5.21 -11.82
C THR A 40 -3.61 4.88 -10.48
N VAL A 41 -3.49 5.88 -9.62
CA VAL A 41 -3.06 5.72 -8.23
C VAL A 41 -4.29 5.80 -7.34
N VAL A 42 -4.44 4.87 -6.41
CA VAL A 42 -5.46 4.89 -5.36
C VAL A 42 -4.74 4.99 -4.01
N SER A 43 -4.76 6.18 -3.43
CA SER A 43 -4.07 6.47 -2.18
C SER A 43 -5.06 6.75 -1.05
N GLY A 44 -4.57 6.77 0.19
CA GLY A 44 -5.41 6.98 1.37
C GLY A 44 -4.89 6.20 2.57
N LYS A 45 -5.32 6.58 3.77
CA LYS A 45 -4.83 5.97 5.01
C LYS A 45 -5.01 4.46 5.05
N ARG A 46 -4.34 3.80 5.98
CA ARG A 46 -4.56 2.35 6.19
C ARG A 46 -6.02 2.10 6.58
N LEU A 47 -6.59 0.99 6.11
CA LEU A 47 -7.98 0.56 6.39
C LEU A 47 -9.11 1.49 5.89
N VAL A 48 -8.83 2.41 4.95
CA VAL A 48 -9.89 3.27 4.34
C VAL A 48 -10.74 2.58 3.25
N GLY A 49 -10.37 1.36 2.84
CA GLY A 49 -11.09 0.58 1.81
C GLY A 49 -10.47 0.63 0.41
N LYS A 50 -9.18 0.95 0.26
CA LYS A 50 -8.49 1.02 -1.06
C LYS A 50 -8.58 -0.29 -1.84
N THR A 51 -8.17 -1.40 -1.23
CA THR A 51 -8.19 -2.74 -1.84
C THR A 51 -9.60 -3.16 -2.23
N THR A 52 -10.59 -2.89 -1.36
CA THR A 52 -12.01 -3.16 -1.64
C THR A 52 -12.47 -2.36 -2.87
N LEU A 53 -12.17 -1.06 -2.91
CA LEU A 53 -12.55 -0.19 -4.04
C LEU A 53 -11.93 -0.69 -5.35
N THR A 54 -10.63 -0.97 -5.37
CA THR A 54 -9.93 -1.35 -6.61
C THR A 54 -10.36 -2.71 -7.14
N LYS A 55 -10.57 -3.70 -6.26
CA LYS A 55 -11.11 -5.01 -6.65
C LYS A 55 -12.55 -4.90 -7.17
N THR A 56 -13.39 -4.11 -6.51
CA THR A 56 -14.79 -3.88 -6.93
C THR A 56 -14.82 -3.24 -8.32
N ALA A 57 -14.08 -2.14 -8.53
CA ALA A 57 -14.01 -1.45 -9.81
C ALA A 57 -13.46 -2.32 -10.94
N ALA A 58 -12.42 -3.12 -10.66
CA ALA A 58 -11.86 -4.04 -11.65
C ALA A 58 -12.88 -5.14 -12.02
N SER A 59 -13.61 -5.68 -11.04
CA SER A 59 -14.66 -6.67 -11.28
C SER A 59 -15.82 -6.09 -12.12
N GLU A 60 -16.28 -4.88 -11.81
CA GLU A 60 -17.38 -4.22 -12.55
C GLU A 60 -16.97 -3.77 -13.96
N SER A 61 -15.68 -3.65 -14.23
CA SER A 61 -15.19 -3.24 -15.54
C SER A 61 -15.46 -4.26 -16.66
N GLY A 62 -15.77 -5.52 -16.31
CA GLY A 62 -15.90 -6.63 -17.24
C GLY A 62 -14.58 -7.09 -17.87
N ARG A 63 -13.45 -6.48 -17.48
CA ARG A 63 -12.10 -6.88 -17.95
C ARG A 63 -11.49 -7.91 -17.01
N PRO A 64 -10.69 -8.85 -17.53
CA PRO A 64 -9.88 -9.69 -16.66
C PRO A 64 -8.93 -8.82 -15.84
N PHE A 65 -8.70 -9.18 -14.57
CA PHE A 65 -7.76 -8.46 -13.73
C PHE A 65 -6.83 -9.40 -12.97
N ILE A 66 -5.64 -8.91 -12.67
CA ILE A 66 -4.62 -9.56 -11.85
C ILE A 66 -4.45 -8.69 -10.60
N TYR A 67 -4.56 -9.31 -9.42
CA TYR A 67 -4.33 -8.65 -8.14
C TYR A 67 -3.05 -9.20 -7.50
N ILE A 68 -2.15 -8.31 -7.12
CA ILE A 68 -0.90 -8.64 -6.44
C ILE A 68 -0.82 -7.86 -5.13
N ASP A 69 -0.89 -8.60 -4.01
CA ASP A 69 -0.52 -8.07 -2.70
C ASP A 69 1.00 -8.05 -2.56
N LEU A 70 1.58 -6.84 -2.51
CA LEU A 70 3.03 -6.68 -2.41
C LEU A 70 3.59 -7.11 -1.05
N SER A 71 2.74 -7.29 -0.02
CA SER A 71 3.17 -7.90 1.24
C SER A 71 3.57 -9.36 1.05
N THR A 72 2.88 -10.07 0.17
CA THR A 72 3.19 -11.46 -0.17
C THR A 72 4.44 -11.53 -1.03
N VAL A 73 4.60 -10.61 -1.99
CA VAL A 73 5.81 -10.51 -2.82
C VAL A 73 7.05 -10.26 -1.96
N ALA A 74 6.97 -9.31 -1.03
CA ALA A 74 8.10 -8.98 -0.17
C ALA A 74 8.49 -10.15 0.76
N LYS A 75 7.50 -10.86 1.34
CA LYS A 75 7.76 -12.09 2.10
C LYS A 75 8.44 -13.18 1.27
N GLN A 76 7.98 -13.39 0.03
CA GLN A 76 8.57 -14.39 -0.88
C GLN A 76 10.01 -14.02 -1.26
N SER A 77 10.25 -12.74 -1.57
CA SER A 77 11.57 -12.20 -1.90
C SER A 77 12.59 -12.58 -0.85
N THR A 78 12.26 -12.43 0.43
CA THR A 78 13.19 -12.75 1.52
C THR A 78 13.26 -14.21 1.87
N ALA A 79 12.14 -14.93 1.90
CA ALA A 79 12.16 -16.37 2.14
C ALA A 79 13.01 -17.11 1.09
N LYS A 80 13.08 -16.59 -0.14
CA LYS A 80 13.83 -17.18 -1.25
C LYS A 80 15.16 -16.48 -1.55
N ASN A 81 15.48 -15.40 -0.84
CA ASN A 81 16.64 -14.55 -1.08
C ASN A 81 16.78 -14.11 -2.55
N ILE A 82 15.70 -13.56 -3.12
CA ILE A 82 15.65 -13.03 -4.49
C ILE A 82 15.28 -11.55 -4.48
N ALA A 83 15.64 -10.81 -5.53
CA ALA A 83 15.25 -9.41 -5.65
C ALA A 83 13.72 -9.25 -5.64
N THR A 84 13.21 -8.19 -5.01
CA THR A 84 11.76 -8.00 -4.87
C THR A 84 11.08 -7.77 -6.21
N MET A 85 11.76 -7.14 -7.18
CA MET A 85 11.26 -7.02 -8.55
C MET A 85 11.13 -8.38 -9.24
N ASP A 86 12.08 -9.29 -9.05
CA ASP A 86 11.98 -10.65 -9.60
C ASP A 86 10.81 -11.40 -8.97
N ALA A 87 10.64 -11.30 -7.64
CA ALA A 87 9.49 -11.87 -6.95
C ALA A 87 8.15 -11.31 -7.47
N LEU A 88 8.10 -10.01 -7.78
CA LEU A 88 6.93 -9.35 -8.37
C LEU A 88 6.62 -9.92 -9.76
N LEU A 89 7.61 -10.02 -10.65
CA LEU A 89 7.44 -10.55 -12.00
C LEU A 89 6.98 -12.02 -11.97
N ILE A 90 7.57 -12.83 -11.08
CA ILE A 90 7.16 -14.22 -10.86
C ILE A 90 5.69 -14.28 -10.41
N GLN A 91 5.29 -13.43 -9.45
CA GLN A 91 3.91 -13.41 -8.96
C GLN A 91 2.93 -12.93 -10.05
N LEU A 92 3.30 -11.93 -10.84
CA LEU A 92 2.50 -11.45 -11.97
C LEU A 92 2.26 -12.55 -13.01
N ILE A 93 3.30 -13.28 -13.40
CA ILE A 93 3.18 -14.39 -14.35
C ILE A 93 2.35 -15.54 -13.77
N ARG A 94 2.53 -15.87 -12.48
CA ARG A 94 1.72 -16.90 -11.80
C ARG A 94 0.24 -16.56 -11.86
N GLU A 95 -0.13 -15.33 -11.51
CA GLU A 95 -1.52 -14.89 -11.56
C GLU A 95 -2.06 -14.81 -12.98
N ALA A 96 -1.26 -14.33 -13.95
CA ALA A 96 -1.63 -14.33 -15.35
C ALA A 96 -1.88 -15.76 -15.87
N LYS A 97 -1.00 -16.73 -15.52
CA LYS A 97 -1.16 -18.16 -15.84
C LYS A 97 -2.44 -18.72 -15.25
N ARG A 98 -2.66 -18.53 -13.94
CA ARG A 98 -3.84 -19.02 -13.22
C ARG A 98 -5.13 -18.58 -13.88
N ARG A 99 -5.13 -17.37 -14.46
CA ARG A 99 -6.29 -16.77 -15.12
C ARG A 99 -6.32 -16.97 -16.64
N ASN A 100 -5.39 -17.75 -17.20
CA ASN A 100 -5.26 -17.97 -18.64
C ASN A 100 -5.12 -16.66 -19.45
N LEU A 101 -4.39 -15.68 -18.91
CA LEU A 101 -4.18 -14.34 -19.49
C LEU A 101 -2.82 -14.18 -20.18
N ILE A 102 -1.96 -15.19 -20.14
CA ILE A 102 -0.63 -15.15 -20.72
C ILE A 102 -0.56 -16.01 -21.98
N ASP A 103 0.09 -15.49 -23.01
CA ASP A 103 0.51 -16.19 -24.21
C ASP A 103 1.95 -16.68 -24.01
N TRP A 104 2.10 -17.99 -23.83
CA TRP A 104 3.39 -18.62 -23.54
C TRP A 104 4.35 -18.60 -24.72
N ASP A 105 3.83 -18.70 -25.94
CA ASP A 105 4.66 -18.67 -27.14
C ASP A 105 5.21 -17.26 -27.34
N LYS A 106 4.37 -16.25 -27.11
CA LYS A 106 4.81 -14.84 -27.10
C LYS A 106 5.84 -14.59 -26.01
N LEU A 107 5.60 -15.02 -24.76
CA LEU A 107 6.59 -14.85 -23.68
C LEU A 107 7.93 -15.52 -24.05
N LYS A 108 7.88 -16.74 -24.59
CA LYS A 108 9.06 -17.51 -24.99
C LYS A 108 9.85 -16.82 -26.09
N ASN A 109 9.17 -16.20 -27.06
CA ASN A 109 9.78 -15.48 -28.17
C ASN A 109 10.38 -14.12 -27.74
N GLU A 110 9.73 -13.43 -26.80
CA GLU A 110 10.23 -12.15 -26.26
C GLU A 110 11.45 -12.36 -25.36
N THR A 111 11.51 -13.45 -24.61
CA THR A 111 12.71 -13.79 -23.85
C THR A 111 13.77 -14.36 -24.79
N GLU A 112 14.84 -13.61 -25.08
CA GLU A 112 15.98 -13.99 -25.96
C GLU A 112 16.70 -15.32 -25.60
N SER A 113 16.23 -16.10 -24.63
CA SER A 113 16.87 -17.33 -24.18
C SER A 113 15.86 -18.41 -23.79
N HIS A 114 15.85 -19.49 -24.58
CA HIS A 114 15.07 -20.71 -24.35
C HIS A 114 15.23 -21.28 -22.92
N TRP A 115 16.42 -21.16 -22.32
CA TRP A 115 16.70 -21.61 -20.97
C TRP A 115 16.00 -20.76 -19.89
N LYS A 116 15.73 -19.47 -20.15
CA LYS A 116 14.99 -18.59 -19.24
C LYS A 116 13.55 -19.05 -19.12
N ALA A 117 12.89 -19.31 -20.26
CA ALA A 117 11.55 -19.88 -20.31
C ALA A 117 11.47 -21.25 -19.62
N GLN A 118 12.47 -22.12 -19.79
CA GLN A 118 12.53 -23.44 -19.11
C GLN A 118 12.76 -23.33 -17.60
N LEU A 119 13.65 -22.45 -17.13
CA LEU A 119 13.85 -22.19 -15.70
C LEU A 119 12.58 -21.59 -15.07
N PHE A 120 11.88 -20.73 -15.81
CA PHE A 120 10.61 -20.13 -15.42
C PHE A 120 9.48 -21.16 -15.35
N LEU A 121 9.41 -22.07 -16.34
CA LEU A 121 8.49 -23.20 -16.33
C LEU A 121 8.79 -24.13 -15.14
N ASN A 122 10.06 -24.36 -14.79
CA ASN A 122 10.42 -25.13 -13.60
C ASN A 122 9.92 -24.46 -12.31
N VAL A 123 10.04 -23.13 -12.16
CA VAL A 123 9.51 -22.37 -11.02
C VAL A 123 7.97 -22.34 -10.97
N LEU A 124 7.30 -22.51 -12.12
CA LEU A 124 5.83 -22.52 -12.24
C LEU A 124 5.21 -23.92 -12.16
N HIS A 125 5.96 -24.98 -12.45
CA HIS A 125 5.47 -26.36 -12.52
C HIS A 125 5.86 -27.20 -11.31
N SER A 126 6.70 -26.70 -10.41
CA SER A 126 7.21 -27.51 -9.30
C SER A 126 7.31 -26.72 -8.00
N ASN A 127 7.07 -27.40 -6.88
CA ASN A 127 7.43 -26.95 -5.54
C ASN A 127 8.97 -26.88 -5.33
N ILE A 128 9.76 -26.73 -6.40
CA ILE A 128 11.22 -26.74 -6.31
C ILE A 128 11.69 -25.45 -5.64
N GLU A 129 12.48 -25.63 -4.58
CA GLU A 129 13.20 -24.57 -3.90
C GLU A 129 14.16 -23.88 -4.87
N TYR A 130 13.88 -22.59 -5.09
CA TYR A 130 14.66 -21.65 -5.91
C TYR A 130 16.16 -21.61 -5.52
N SER A 131 16.50 -22.04 -4.30
CA SER A 131 17.87 -22.08 -3.76
C SER A 131 18.81 -23.05 -4.49
N LYS A 132 18.28 -24.02 -5.26
CA LYS A 132 19.11 -25.03 -5.95
C LYS A 132 19.57 -24.62 -7.35
N THR A 133 19.00 -23.58 -7.94
CA THR A 133 19.46 -23.03 -9.24
C THR A 133 20.54 -21.97 -8.99
N LYS A 134 21.71 -22.40 -8.50
CA LYS A 134 22.90 -21.54 -8.45
C LYS A 134 23.28 -21.13 -9.89
N GLY A 135 23.18 -19.83 -10.20
CA GLY A 135 23.74 -19.25 -11.43
C GLY A 135 22.73 -18.71 -12.45
N ALA A 136 21.42 -18.87 -12.25
CA ALA A 136 20.44 -18.22 -13.11
C ALA A 136 20.20 -16.78 -12.62
N ASP A 137 20.97 -15.83 -13.15
CA ASP A 137 20.73 -14.41 -12.93
C ASP A 137 19.38 -14.05 -13.58
N LEU A 138 18.31 -13.90 -12.79
CA LEU A 138 17.00 -13.47 -13.28
C LEU A 138 16.99 -12.03 -13.83
N LYS A 139 18.13 -11.33 -13.77
CA LYS A 139 18.41 -9.95 -14.23
C LYS A 139 18.01 -9.59 -15.67
N SER A 140 17.27 -10.43 -16.39
CA SER A 140 16.86 -10.17 -17.76
C SER A 140 15.35 -10.19 -18.01
N LEU A 141 14.51 -10.66 -17.09
CA LEU A 141 13.06 -10.52 -17.27
C LEU A 141 12.61 -9.13 -16.81
N ASN A 142 11.83 -8.43 -17.63
CA ASN A 142 11.31 -7.11 -17.31
C ASN A 142 9.78 -7.01 -17.55
N LEU A 143 9.15 -5.96 -17.01
CA LEU A 143 7.71 -5.75 -17.18
C LEU A 143 7.26 -5.62 -18.63
N TYR A 144 8.12 -5.14 -19.55
CA TYR A 144 7.75 -5.03 -20.96
C TYR A 144 7.52 -6.41 -21.58
N GLU A 145 8.44 -7.35 -21.39
CA GLU A 145 8.29 -8.73 -21.89
C GLU A 145 7.04 -9.39 -21.32
N VAL A 146 6.80 -9.24 -20.01
CA VAL A 146 5.61 -9.80 -19.36
C VAL A 146 4.33 -9.16 -19.89
N PHE A 147 4.27 -7.83 -20.00
CA PHE A 147 3.09 -7.15 -20.52
C PHE A 147 2.84 -7.51 -21.98
N THR A 148 3.89 -7.69 -22.78
CA THR A 148 3.77 -8.04 -24.19
C THR A 148 3.23 -9.45 -24.34
N ALA A 149 3.59 -10.37 -23.44
CA ALA A 149 3.03 -11.71 -23.37
C ALA A 149 1.58 -11.79 -22.84
N LEU A 150 0.99 -10.71 -22.31
CA LEU A 150 -0.41 -10.74 -21.92
C LEU A 150 -1.30 -10.76 -23.18
N LYS A 151 -2.38 -11.55 -23.13
CA LYS A 151 -3.35 -11.64 -24.23
C LYS A 151 -3.94 -10.27 -24.53
N SER A 152 -3.83 -9.84 -25.79
CA SER A 152 -4.09 -8.47 -26.24
C SER A 152 -5.56 -8.16 -26.50
N ASP A 153 -6.39 -9.19 -26.68
CA ASP A 153 -7.79 -9.07 -27.13
C ASP A 153 -8.62 -8.30 -26.10
N THR A 154 -8.23 -8.40 -24.83
CA THR A 154 -8.77 -7.59 -23.74
C THR A 154 -7.67 -7.38 -22.70
N PRO A 155 -6.82 -6.34 -22.85
CA PRO A 155 -5.68 -6.15 -21.96
C PRO A 155 -6.14 -6.08 -20.50
N PRO A 156 -5.52 -6.83 -19.59
CA PRO A 156 -6.03 -6.95 -18.24
C PRO A 156 -5.82 -5.67 -17.43
N ILE A 157 -6.53 -5.58 -16.31
CA ILE A 157 -6.24 -4.63 -15.24
C ILE A 157 -5.22 -5.30 -14.29
N ILE A 158 -4.12 -4.63 -13.98
CA ILE A 158 -3.11 -5.10 -13.02
C ILE A 158 -3.18 -4.20 -11.80
N ILE A 159 -3.53 -4.77 -10.65
CA ILE A 159 -3.60 -4.08 -9.37
C ILE A 159 -2.37 -4.46 -8.55
N LEU A 160 -1.51 -3.49 -8.26
CA LEU A 160 -0.38 -3.62 -7.34
C LEU A 160 -0.74 -2.94 -6.03
N ASP A 161 -1.02 -3.74 -5.00
CA ASP A 161 -1.56 -3.28 -3.73
C ASP A 161 -0.43 -3.00 -2.71
N GLU A 162 -0.51 -1.87 -2.02
CA GLU A 162 0.47 -1.42 -1.00
C GLU A 162 1.91 -1.23 -1.54
N ILE A 163 2.07 -0.41 -2.58
CA ILE A 163 3.34 -0.18 -3.31
C ILE A 163 4.52 0.25 -2.44
N GLN A 164 4.29 0.86 -1.28
CA GLN A 164 5.36 1.24 -0.36
C GLN A 164 6.13 0.03 0.18
N LEU A 165 5.58 -1.18 0.08
CA LEU A 165 6.25 -2.43 0.47
C LEU A 165 7.37 -2.85 -0.49
N LEU A 166 7.47 -2.24 -1.68
CA LEU A 166 8.62 -2.43 -2.58
C LEU A 166 9.88 -1.73 -2.08
N GLY A 167 9.75 -0.80 -1.14
CA GLY A 167 10.92 -0.12 -0.61
C GLY A 167 11.66 0.69 -1.65
N VAL A 168 12.97 0.49 -1.76
CA VAL A 168 13.81 1.16 -2.76
C VAL A 168 13.55 0.67 -4.18
N GLU A 169 13.01 -0.54 -4.35
CA GLU A 169 12.66 -1.12 -5.67
C GLU A 169 11.48 -0.42 -6.33
N ILE A 170 10.80 0.50 -5.64
CA ILE A 170 9.74 1.31 -6.24
C ILE A 170 10.22 2.14 -7.42
N TYR A 171 11.49 2.57 -7.41
CA TYR A 171 12.08 3.29 -8.53
C TYR A 171 12.36 2.36 -9.72
N ALA A 172 12.82 1.14 -9.46
CA ALA A 172 12.96 0.11 -10.48
C ALA A 172 11.60 -0.23 -11.12
N LEU A 173 10.54 -0.37 -10.31
CA LEU A 173 9.16 -0.50 -10.80
C LEU A 173 8.76 0.67 -11.69
N ALA A 174 8.99 1.91 -11.23
CA ALA A 174 8.64 3.11 -11.99
C ALA A 174 9.36 3.15 -13.35
N SER A 175 10.65 2.82 -13.38
CA SER A 175 11.46 2.75 -14.59
C SER A 175 10.98 1.66 -15.55
N GLN A 176 10.75 0.44 -15.05
CA GLN A 176 10.25 -0.67 -15.88
C GLN A 176 8.85 -0.41 -16.44
N LEU A 177 7.94 0.17 -15.65
CA LEU A 177 6.63 0.59 -16.15
C LEU A 177 6.80 1.61 -17.27
N ARG A 178 7.62 2.65 -17.10
CA ARG A 178 7.84 3.66 -18.15
C ARG A 178 8.32 3.00 -19.45
N GLY A 179 9.31 2.11 -19.36
CA GLY A 179 9.84 1.37 -20.50
C GLY A 179 8.75 0.57 -21.20
N ALA A 180 7.98 -0.22 -20.45
CA ALA A 180 6.88 -1.02 -20.98
C ALA A 180 5.81 -0.17 -21.69
N PHE A 181 5.39 0.93 -21.06
CA PHE A 181 4.39 1.84 -21.63
C PHE A 181 4.89 2.64 -22.84
N GLN A 182 6.20 2.85 -23.00
CA GLN A 182 6.75 3.54 -24.18
C GLN A 182 6.84 2.60 -25.40
N GLN A 183 7.16 1.33 -25.18
CA GLN A 183 7.41 0.37 -26.25
C GLN A 183 6.13 -0.28 -26.79
N GLN A 184 5.09 -0.46 -25.95
CA GLN A 184 3.84 -1.08 -26.37
C GLN A 184 2.89 -0.13 -27.11
N LYS A 185 2.08 -0.66 -28.03
CA LYS A 185 0.98 0.10 -28.66
C LYS A 185 -0.12 0.41 -27.63
N PRO A 186 -0.70 1.62 -27.60
CA PRO A 186 -1.68 2.02 -26.59
C PRO A 186 -2.84 1.03 -26.37
N LYS A 187 -3.33 0.40 -27.43
CA LYS A 187 -4.44 -0.57 -27.39
C LYS A 187 -4.08 -1.90 -26.72
N GLU A 188 -2.80 -2.27 -26.69
CA GLU A 188 -2.29 -3.53 -26.13
C GLU A 188 -1.87 -3.38 -24.66
N ARG A 189 -1.78 -2.14 -24.17
CA ARG A 189 -1.27 -1.87 -22.81
C ARG A 189 -2.28 -2.28 -21.75
N PRO A 190 -1.85 -3.03 -20.70
CA PRO A 190 -2.70 -3.26 -19.54
C PRO A 190 -3.02 -1.93 -18.84
N MET A 191 -4.12 -1.93 -18.08
CA MET A 191 -4.40 -0.84 -17.14
C MET A 191 -3.69 -1.15 -15.83
N VAL A 192 -2.87 -0.24 -15.30
CA VAL A 192 -2.17 -0.47 -14.02
C VAL A 192 -2.78 0.40 -12.91
N ILE A 193 -3.25 -0.24 -11.84
CA ILE A 193 -3.71 0.44 -10.63
C ILE A 193 -2.68 0.21 -9.53
N LEU A 194 -2.11 1.29 -9.03
CA LEU A 194 -1.23 1.25 -7.86
C LEU A 194 -2.02 1.68 -6.64
N THR A 195 -1.92 0.95 -5.53
CA THR A 195 -2.45 1.43 -4.25
C THR A 195 -1.33 1.66 -3.26
N GLY A 196 -1.51 2.61 -2.33
CA GLY A 196 -0.58 2.75 -1.22
C GLY A 196 -1.15 3.51 -0.04
N SER A 197 -0.81 3.08 1.18
CA SER A 197 -1.17 3.81 2.40
C SER A 197 -0.31 5.04 2.67
N THR A 198 0.87 5.12 2.06
CA THR A 198 1.77 6.26 2.23
C THR A 198 1.71 7.21 1.04
N MET A 199 1.03 8.35 1.24
CA MET A 199 0.86 9.37 0.20
C MET A 199 2.18 9.84 -0.41
N SER A 200 3.22 10.05 0.38
CA SER A 200 4.51 10.54 -0.13
C SER A 200 5.18 9.56 -1.10
N ILE A 201 4.88 8.25 -0.98
CA ILE A 201 5.39 7.23 -1.90
C ILE A 201 4.51 7.16 -3.16
N THR A 202 3.19 7.20 -3.02
CA THR A 202 2.28 7.22 -4.17
C THR A 202 2.46 8.47 -5.04
N LYS A 203 2.85 9.60 -4.43
CA LYS A 203 3.21 10.84 -5.13
C LYS A 203 4.45 10.71 -6.01
N LEU A 204 5.27 9.67 -5.89
CA LEU A 204 6.29 9.37 -6.90
C LEU A 204 5.68 9.13 -8.30
N PHE A 205 4.40 8.72 -8.35
CA PHE A 205 3.68 8.47 -9.59
C PHE A 205 2.66 9.59 -9.90
N SER A 206 1.93 10.09 -8.88
CA SER A 206 0.91 11.12 -9.11
C SER A 206 1.47 12.55 -9.17
N ASN A 207 2.62 12.81 -8.55
CA ASN A 207 3.31 14.11 -8.57
C ASN A 207 4.85 13.95 -8.67
N PRO A 208 5.36 13.37 -9.77
CA PRO A 208 6.78 13.08 -9.94
C PRO A 208 7.64 14.35 -9.98
N GLU A 209 7.11 15.54 -10.21
CA GLU A 209 7.92 16.77 -10.21
C GLU A 209 8.34 17.16 -8.78
N GLU A 210 7.45 16.98 -7.80
CA GLU A 210 7.71 17.34 -6.41
C GLU A 210 8.51 16.26 -5.65
N TYR A 211 8.39 15.00 -6.07
CA TYR A 211 9.00 13.84 -5.39
C TYR A 211 10.07 13.13 -6.22
N GLY A 212 10.25 13.50 -7.48
CA GLY A 212 10.93 12.66 -8.46
C GLY A 212 12.33 13.11 -8.85
N TYR A 213 13.26 12.99 -7.92
CA TYR A 213 14.66 12.78 -8.27
C TYR A 213 15.06 11.40 -7.78
N GLU A 214 15.54 10.58 -8.70
CA GLU A 214 16.14 9.27 -8.43
C GLU A 214 17.66 9.48 -8.43
N TRP A 215 18.38 8.99 -7.42
CA TRP A 215 19.84 8.91 -7.53
C TRP A 215 20.18 7.58 -8.16
N ILE A 216 20.74 7.62 -9.36
CA ILE A 216 21.31 6.44 -9.99
C ILE A 216 22.77 6.35 -9.55
N PHE A 217 23.15 5.16 -9.09
CA PHE A 217 24.53 4.80 -8.87
C PHE A 217 25.00 4.03 -10.11
N ASP A 218 25.83 4.66 -10.91
CA ASP A 218 26.54 4.01 -12.00
C ASP A 218 28.05 4.04 -11.73
N ASN A 219 28.85 3.57 -12.68
CA ASN A 219 30.31 3.52 -12.55
C ASN A 219 30.94 4.92 -12.44
N GLU A 220 30.20 6.01 -12.68
CA GLU A 220 30.66 7.39 -12.62
C GLU A 220 30.32 8.09 -11.29
N GLY A 221 29.51 7.45 -10.45
CA GLY A 221 29.18 7.92 -9.10
C GLY A 221 27.69 8.19 -8.92
N TYR A 222 27.39 9.16 -8.06
CA TYR A 222 26.01 9.50 -7.69
C TYR A 222 25.46 10.59 -8.62
N HIS A 223 24.51 10.24 -9.48
CA HIS A 223 23.83 11.21 -10.34
C HIS A 223 22.34 11.27 -10.00
N SER A 224 21.82 12.47 -9.71
CA SER A 224 20.37 12.68 -9.64
C SER A 224 19.80 12.68 -11.06
N LYS A 225 19.04 11.65 -11.43
CA LYS A 225 18.21 11.69 -12.64
C LYS A 225 16.78 12.08 -12.27
N PRO A 226 16.09 12.86 -13.11
CA PRO A 226 14.66 13.08 -12.94
C PRO A 226 13.94 11.74 -12.91
N ASN A 227 12.91 11.63 -12.08
CA ASN A 227 12.04 10.46 -12.01
C ASN A 227 11.57 10.08 -13.42
N PRO A 228 11.53 8.76 -13.73
CA PRO A 228 11.09 8.27 -15.03
C PRO A 228 9.75 8.85 -15.53
N TRP A 229 8.90 9.31 -14.61
CA TRP A 229 7.59 9.89 -14.87
C TRP A 229 7.55 11.42 -14.90
N PHE A 230 8.69 12.12 -14.88
CA PHE A 230 8.70 13.58 -14.99
C PHE A 230 7.89 14.06 -16.20
N GLY A 231 7.00 15.04 -15.99
CA GLY A 231 6.04 15.52 -16.99
C GLY A 231 4.84 14.60 -17.26
N ARG A 232 4.64 13.55 -16.46
CA ARG A 232 3.50 12.61 -16.56
C ARG A 232 2.84 12.40 -15.21
N ASN A 233 1.68 13.02 -15.01
CA ASN A 233 0.92 12.81 -13.77
C ASN A 233 -0.01 11.60 -13.91
N TRP A 234 0.11 10.68 -12.94
CA TRP A 234 -0.85 9.59 -12.81
C TRP A 234 -2.13 10.15 -12.18
N PRO A 235 -3.30 9.94 -12.78
CA PRO A 235 -4.56 10.26 -12.14
C PRO A 235 -4.63 9.61 -10.76
N GLU A 236 -4.95 10.39 -9.74
CA GLU A 236 -5.03 9.92 -8.36
C GLU A 236 -6.48 9.92 -7.89
N ILE A 237 -6.84 8.92 -7.08
CA ILE A 237 -8.06 8.89 -6.27
C ILE A 237 -7.61 8.76 -4.82
N PHE A 238 -7.97 9.75 -4.00
CA PHE A 238 -7.60 9.79 -2.60
C PHE A 238 -8.79 9.43 -1.71
N LEU A 239 -8.68 8.29 -1.01
CA LEU A 239 -9.71 7.82 -0.09
C LEU A 239 -9.48 8.40 1.29
N LYS A 240 -10.41 9.26 1.71
CA LYS A 240 -10.49 9.79 3.07
C LYS A 240 -11.25 8.83 3.99
N PRO A 241 -11.05 8.87 5.32
CA PRO A 241 -11.96 8.22 6.27
C PRO A 241 -13.43 8.60 6.02
N LEU A 242 -14.39 7.76 6.40
CA LEU A 242 -15.80 8.05 6.15
C LEU A 242 -16.23 9.35 6.84
N ASN A 243 -15.76 9.60 8.07
CA ASN A 243 -16.10 10.77 8.88
C ASN A 243 -15.30 12.05 8.56
N HIS A 244 -14.81 12.21 7.33
CA HIS A 244 -13.93 13.32 6.97
C HIS A 244 -14.65 14.66 6.70
N ASP A 245 -15.97 14.63 6.52
CA ASP A 245 -16.82 15.81 6.30
C ASP A 245 -18.06 15.77 7.21
N GLU A 246 -18.92 16.79 7.12
CA GLU A 246 -20.11 16.94 7.97
C GLU A 246 -21.10 15.77 7.86
N HIS A 247 -21.21 15.15 6.68
CA HIS A 247 -22.07 13.99 6.43
C HIS A 247 -21.36 12.66 6.75
N GLY A 248 -20.05 12.69 6.91
CA GLY A 248 -19.23 11.50 7.04
C GLY A 248 -19.51 10.68 8.30
N ASN A 249 -19.96 11.32 9.37
CA ASN A 249 -20.39 10.61 10.57
C ASN A 249 -21.62 9.75 10.30
N GLU A 250 -22.56 10.23 9.46
CA GLU A 250 -23.73 9.45 9.06
C GLU A 250 -23.33 8.25 8.22
N MET A 251 -22.36 8.40 7.31
CA MET A 251 -21.84 7.27 6.54
C MET A 251 -21.15 6.23 7.42
N ALA A 252 -20.31 6.66 8.35
CA ALA A 252 -19.65 5.75 9.28
C ALA A 252 -20.65 5.02 10.19
N MET A 253 -21.67 5.74 10.67
CA MET A 253 -22.80 5.17 11.42
C MET A 253 -23.61 4.19 10.59
N GLY A 254 -23.89 4.49 9.32
CA GLY A 254 -24.60 3.60 8.41
C GLY A 254 -23.85 2.30 8.17
N LEU A 255 -22.52 2.35 7.98
CA LEU A 255 -21.68 1.16 7.89
C LEU A 255 -21.74 0.33 9.19
N LEU A 256 -21.64 0.98 10.35
CA LEU A 256 -21.72 0.30 11.64
C LEU A 256 -23.10 -0.35 11.86
N SER A 257 -24.19 0.31 11.50
CA SER A 257 -25.53 -0.29 11.56
C SER A 257 -25.64 -1.51 10.64
N LYS A 258 -25.20 -1.37 9.39
CA LYS A 258 -25.26 -2.44 8.38
C LYS A 258 -24.44 -3.67 8.81
N CYS A 259 -23.20 -3.48 9.27
CA CYS A 259 -22.36 -4.62 9.69
C CYS A 259 -22.93 -5.35 10.93
N LEU A 260 -23.58 -4.63 11.86
CA LEU A 260 -24.20 -5.23 13.03
C LEU A 260 -25.46 -6.01 12.65
N GLU A 261 -26.25 -5.49 11.71
CA GLU A 261 -27.39 -6.20 11.13
C GLU A 261 -26.96 -7.48 10.43
N GLU A 262 -25.95 -7.42 9.56
CA GLU A 262 -25.41 -8.60 8.85
C GLU A 262 -24.75 -9.64 9.76
N SER A 263 -24.45 -9.28 11.02
CA SER A 263 -23.84 -10.16 12.02
C SER A 263 -24.84 -10.67 13.07
N ASP A 264 -26.16 -10.51 12.85
CA ASP A 264 -27.23 -10.82 13.81
C ASP A 264 -27.08 -10.11 15.17
N LYS A 265 -26.52 -8.89 15.16
CA LYS A 265 -26.27 -8.04 16.33
C LYS A 265 -27.06 -6.73 16.25
N LYS A 266 -28.14 -6.71 15.47
CA LYS A 266 -29.01 -5.54 15.31
C LYS A 266 -29.56 -5.10 16.66
N GLY A 267 -29.51 -3.80 16.92
CA GLY A 267 -30.00 -3.22 18.18
C GLY A 267 -29.13 -3.47 19.42
N CYS A 268 -27.97 -4.15 19.28
CA CYS A 268 -27.14 -4.47 20.44
C CYS A 268 -26.45 -3.22 21.04
N LEU A 269 -26.25 -2.15 20.26
CA LEU A 269 -25.64 -0.92 20.73
C LEU A 269 -26.66 0.21 20.85
N LYS A 270 -26.61 0.92 21.98
CA LYS A 270 -27.27 2.22 22.12
C LYS A 270 -26.60 3.25 21.20
N SER A 271 -27.36 4.22 20.70
CA SER A 271 -26.89 5.26 19.77
C SER A 271 -25.61 5.98 20.25
N TRP A 272 -25.51 6.29 21.54
CA TRP A 272 -24.33 6.98 22.09
C TRP A 272 -23.07 6.09 22.07
N ILE A 273 -23.21 4.76 22.23
CA ILE A 273 -22.08 3.82 22.14
C ILE A 273 -21.59 3.76 20.69
N MET A 274 -22.52 3.73 19.74
CA MET A 274 -22.16 3.77 18.32
C MET A 274 -21.37 5.03 17.96
N LYS A 275 -21.80 6.20 18.44
CA LYS A 275 -21.05 7.46 18.26
C LYS A 275 -19.64 7.36 18.82
N GLU A 276 -19.47 6.79 20.02
CA GLU A 276 -18.15 6.57 20.61
C GLU A 276 -17.31 5.62 19.77
N VAL A 277 -17.87 4.50 19.28
CA VAL A 277 -17.17 3.57 18.37
C VAL A 277 -16.70 4.29 17.10
N ILE A 278 -17.56 5.12 16.48
CA ILE A 278 -17.19 5.89 15.29
C ILE A 278 -16.05 6.88 15.60
N GLN A 279 -16.14 7.61 16.69
CA GLN A 279 -15.10 8.55 17.11
C GLN A 279 -13.76 7.82 17.35
N GLN A 280 -13.78 6.70 18.08
CA GLN A 280 -12.57 5.92 18.36
C GLN A 280 -12.01 5.25 17.11
N SER A 281 -12.86 4.89 16.14
CA SER A 281 -12.42 4.28 14.86
C SER A 281 -11.78 5.26 13.89
N LEU A 282 -11.87 6.57 14.17
CA LEU A 282 -11.47 7.66 13.26
C LEU A 282 -12.16 7.57 11.89
N GLY A 283 -13.37 6.99 11.85
CA GLY A 283 -14.15 6.74 10.64
C GLY A 283 -13.47 5.80 9.63
N LEU A 284 -12.53 4.96 10.06
CA LEU A 284 -11.87 3.99 9.20
C LEU A 284 -12.78 2.75 9.00
N PRO A 285 -13.27 2.47 7.77
CA PRO A 285 -14.15 1.33 7.50
C PRO A 285 -13.60 0.00 8.00
N GLY A 286 -12.30 -0.27 7.78
CA GLY A 286 -11.70 -1.53 8.22
C GLY A 286 -11.63 -1.70 9.74
N VAL A 287 -11.60 -0.60 10.50
CA VAL A 287 -11.72 -0.66 11.96
C VAL A 287 -13.15 -0.97 12.37
N ILE A 288 -14.13 -0.30 11.74
CA ILE A 288 -15.56 -0.51 12.01
C ILE A 288 -15.93 -1.97 11.73
N VAL A 289 -15.62 -2.49 10.54
CA VAL A 289 -15.92 -3.89 10.17
C VAL A 289 -15.27 -4.89 11.13
N ASN A 290 -14.00 -4.66 11.49
CA ASN A 290 -13.28 -5.53 12.43
C ASN A 290 -13.89 -5.47 13.85
N PHE A 291 -14.37 -4.30 14.27
CA PHE A 291 -15.15 -4.18 15.51
C PHE A 291 -16.42 -5.04 15.45
N CYS A 292 -17.21 -4.97 14.37
CA CYS A 292 -18.46 -5.75 14.25
C CYS A 292 -18.19 -7.27 14.29
N ALA A 293 -17.06 -7.71 13.72
CA ALA A 293 -16.63 -9.11 13.77
C ALA A 293 -16.27 -9.57 15.19
N ASN A 294 -15.73 -8.69 16.03
CA ASN A 294 -15.20 -9.04 17.36
C ASN A 294 -16.17 -8.79 18.53
N VAL A 295 -17.21 -7.97 18.35
CA VAL A 295 -18.17 -7.72 19.43
C VAL A 295 -19.04 -8.95 19.68
N SER A 296 -19.26 -9.32 20.94
CA SER A 296 -20.07 -10.50 21.29
C SER A 296 -21.56 -10.27 21.00
N PRO A 297 -22.34 -11.34 20.74
CA PRO A 297 -23.79 -11.26 20.80
C PRO A 297 -24.22 -10.66 22.14
N GLY A 298 -25.17 -9.71 22.12
CA GLY A 298 -25.70 -9.04 23.33
C GLY A 298 -25.02 -7.74 23.75
N CYS A 299 -23.77 -7.47 23.35
CA CYS A 299 -23.09 -6.18 23.54
C CYS A 299 -23.15 -5.58 24.97
N GLU A 300 -23.15 -6.43 26.00
CA GLU A 300 -23.48 -6.04 27.39
C GLU A 300 -22.41 -5.20 28.10
N ASN A 301 -21.14 -5.29 27.67
CA ASN A 301 -20.02 -4.58 28.30
C ASN A 301 -19.49 -3.43 27.43
N VAL A 302 -19.98 -2.23 27.68
CA VAL A 302 -19.62 -1.01 26.93
C VAL A 302 -18.12 -0.69 27.01
N GLU A 303 -17.51 -0.87 28.18
CA GLU A 303 -16.08 -0.58 28.35
C GLU A 303 -15.22 -1.52 27.50
N LYS A 304 -15.54 -2.82 27.51
CA LYS A 304 -14.88 -3.82 26.66
C LYS A 304 -15.05 -3.50 25.17
N ILE A 305 -16.24 -3.07 24.75
CA ILE A 305 -16.56 -2.66 23.37
C ILE A 305 -15.67 -1.50 22.90
N ILE A 306 -15.60 -0.45 23.71
CA ILE A 306 -14.74 0.72 23.42
C ILE A 306 -13.27 0.30 23.40
N GLN A 307 -12.85 -0.54 24.35
CA GLN A 307 -11.48 -1.02 24.42
C GLN A 307 -11.07 -1.86 23.21
N ILE A 308 -11.97 -2.71 22.69
CA ILE A 308 -11.77 -3.45 21.44
C ILE A 308 -11.52 -2.48 20.28
N THR A 309 -12.39 -1.48 20.11
CA THR A 309 -12.27 -0.47 19.05
C THR A 309 -10.95 0.30 19.15
N ARG A 310 -10.57 0.73 20.35
CA ARG A 310 -9.28 1.40 20.60
C ARG A 310 -8.09 0.51 20.28
N ASN A 311 -8.15 -0.78 20.62
CA ASN A 311 -7.08 -1.73 20.32
C ASN A 311 -6.90 -1.94 18.81
N ILE A 312 -8.00 -2.13 18.07
CA ILE A 312 -7.99 -2.28 16.62
C ILE A 312 -7.44 -1.01 15.97
N THR A 313 -7.97 0.16 16.36
CA THR A 313 -7.52 1.46 15.85
C THR A 313 -6.03 1.65 16.11
N ARG A 314 -5.58 1.45 17.35
CA ARG A 314 -4.16 1.57 17.72
C ARG A 314 -3.28 0.65 16.87
N GLY A 315 -3.71 -0.60 16.62
CA GLY A 315 -3.01 -1.52 15.73
C GLY A 315 -2.83 -0.94 14.31
N ALA A 316 -3.90 -0.39 13.75
CA ALA A 316 -3.87 0.25 12.43
C ALA A 316 -2.93 1.46 12.38
N LEU A 317 -2.99 2.34 13.38
CA LEU A 317 -2.15 3.54 13.47
C LEU A 317 -0.67 3.19 13.69
N LEU A 318 -0.38 2.13 14.47
CA LEU A 318 0.98 1.64 14.66
C LEU A 318 1.58 1.15 13.35
N MET A 319 0.81 0.43 12.53
CA MET A 319 1.26 0.00 11.20
C MET A 319 1.47 1.21 10.28
N GLU A 320 0.54 2.16 10.24
CA GLU A 320 0.67 3.38 9.44
C GLU A 320 1.91 4.19 9.83
N LEU A 321 2.18 4.39 11.12
CA LEU A 321 3.40 5.08 11.59
C LEU A 321 4.68 4.36 11.16
N ARG A 322 4.69 3.02 11.13
CA ARG A 322 5.83 2.25 10.60
C ARG A 322 5.98 2.49 9.10
N ASP A 323 4.90 2.38 8.33
CA ASP A 323 4.90 2.57 6.87
C ASP A 323 5.39 3.99 6.50
N LEU A 324 4.97 5.00 7.25
CA LEU A 324 5.41 6.40 7.09
C LEU A 324 6.89 6.58 7.44
N GLY A 325 7.35 5.98 8.55
CA GLY A 325 8.77 6.00 8.93
C GLY A 325 9.66 5.33 7.88
N TYR A 326 9.20 4.21 7.31
CA TYR A 326 9.91 3.53 6.24
C TYR A 326 9.95 4.37 4.95
N SER A 327 8.83 4.98 4.60
CA SER A 327 8.73 5.87 3.45
C SER A 327 9.66 7.07 3.55
N ALA A 328 9.76 7.67 4.74
CA ALA A 328 10.72 8.73 5.02
C ALA A 328 12.16 8.27 4.81
N TYR A 329 12.48 7.03 5.16
CA TYR A 329 13.79 6.44 4.90
C TYR A 329 14.06 6.24 3.40
N ILE A 330 13.12 5.68 2.63
CA ILE A 330 13.26 5.50 1.16
C ILE A 330 13.57 6.86 0.51
N LEU A 331 12.80 7.89 0.87
CA LEU A 331 12.99 9.25 0.34
C LEU A 331 14.30 9.89 0.82
N ALA A 332 14.74 9.61 2.05
CA ALA A 332 16.02 10.10 2.56
C ALA A 332 17.21 9.45 1.85
N ARG A 333 17.14 8.14 1.60
CA ARG A 333 18.16 7.39 0.84
C ARG A 333 18.25 7.87 -0.62
N ALA A 334 17.12 8.26 -1.20
CA ALA A 334 17.06 8.96 -2.48
C ALA A 334 17.49 10.45 -2.41
N LYS A 335 18.08 10.94 -1.32
CA LYS A 335 18.71 12.27 -1.28
C LYS A 335 20.17 12.25 -0.86
N LYS A 336 20.58 11.20 -0.16
CA LYS A 336 21.93 11.01 0.35
C LYS A 336 22.16 9.51 0.53
N ASP A 337 23.31 9.00 0.11
CA ASP A 337 23.68 7.62 0.46
C ASP A 337 23.78 7.52 1.98
N PHE A 338 22.81 6.80 2.54
CA PHE A 338 22.67 6.64 3.97
C PHE A 338 22.37 5.17 4.26
N ARG A 339 23.36 4.52 4.89
CA ARG A 339 23.34 3.09 5.20
C ARG A 339 23.07 2.89 6.69
N LEU A 340 21.82 3.09 7.10
CA LEU A 340 21.38 2.53 8.38
C LEU A 340 21.02 1.07 8.19
N SER A 341 21.39 0.25 9.17
CA SER A 341 20.76 -1.06 9.30
C SER A 341 19.26 -0.88 9.62
N ILE A 342 18.45 -1.89 9.28
CA ILE A 342 17.02 -1.91 9.61
C ILE A 342 16.79 -1.66 11.10
N ARG A 343 17.59 -2.35 11.93
CA ARG A 343 17.54 -2.26 13.38
C ARG A 343 17.81 -0.84 13.85
N GLU A 344 18.88 -0.22 13.35
CA GLU A 344 19.24 1.14 13.74
C GLU A 344 18.18 2.16 13.29
N LEU A 345 17.67 2.04 12.06
CA LEU A 345 16.57 2.88 11.58
C LEU A 345 15.33 2.73 12.47
N SER A 346 14.97 1.49 12.81
CA SER A 346 13.84 1.16 13.67
C SER A 346 13.98 1.80 15.05
N GLU A 347 15.14 1.65 15.68
CA GLU A 347 15.43 2.20 17.01
C GLU A 347 15.35 3.74 16.99
N ARG A 348 15.95 4.39 15.98
CA ARG A 348 15.92 5.85 15.81
C ARG A 348 14.49 6.36 15.61
N LEU A 349 13.71 5.73 14.72
CA LEU A 349 12.32 6.13 14.48
C LEU A 349 11.43 5.90 15.71
N ALA A 350 11.58 4.76 16.40
CA ALA A 350 10.86 4.48 17.63
C ALA A 350 11.18 5.49 18.73
N LYS A 351 12.46 5.91 18.85
CA LYS A 351 12.88 6.97 19.78
C LYS A 351 12.26 8.31 19.40
N ALA A 352 12.26 8.68 18.12
CA ALA A 352 11.67 9.92 17.62
C ALA A 352 10.17 9.99 17.88
N TYR A 353 9.41 8.95 17.51
CA TYR A 353 7.96 8.92 17.74
C TYR A 353 7.58 8.98 19.22
N ARG A 354 8.29 8.24 20.08
CA ARG A 354 8.07 8.30 21.53
C ARG A 354 8.39 9.68 22.09
N GLY A 355 9.48 10.30 21.64
CA GLY A 355 9.84 11.67 22.01
C GLY A 355 8.78 12.69 21.60
N MET A 356 8.26 12.59 20.37
CA MET A 356 7.16 13.44 19.89
C MET A 356 5.92 13.26 20.77
N ALA A 357 5.54 12.01 21.07
CA ALA A 357 4.36 11.69 21.85
C ALA A 357 4.44 12.18 23.30
N GLN A 358 5.60 12.02 23.93
CA GLN A 358 5.85 12.49 25.30
C GLN A 358 5.79 14.01 25.36
N LYS A 359 6.45 14.71 24.43
CA LYS A 359 6.53 16.17 24.45
C LYS A 359 5.20 16.85 24.11
N GLY A 360 4.36 16.21 23.29
CA GLY A 360 3.08 16.75 22.81
C GLY A 360 3.27 17.83 21.73
N THR A 361 4.04 18.89 22.04
CA THR A 361 4.46 19.93 21.09
C THR A 361 5.97 19.90 20.90
N PHE A 362 6.45 19.73 19.67
CA PHE A 362 7.87 19.53 19.37
C PHE A 362 8.36 20.38 18.19
N SER A 363 9.66 20.67 18.14
CA SER A 363 10.28 21.40 17.02
C SER A 363 11.10 20.47 16.12
N LYS A 364 11.49 20.95 14.94
CA LYS A 364 12.41 20.25 14.05
C LYS A 364 13.72 19.86 14.74
N ARG A 365 14.25 20.72 15.63
CA ARG A 365 15.45 20.44 16.42
C ARG A 365 15.25 19.24 17.35
N ASN A 366 14.07 19.09 17.97
CA ASN A 366 13.81 17.94 18.84
C ASN A 366 13.83 16.63 18.07
N VAL A 367 13.15 16.59 16.91
CA VAL A 367 13.13 15.41 16.04
C VAL A 367 14.54 15.06 15.56
N ARG A 368 15.33 16.07 15.20
CA ARG A 368 16.73 15.91 14.81
C ARG A 368 17.56 15.23 15.89
N THR A 369 17.44 15.67 17.14
CA THR A 369 18.14 15.05 18.26
C THR A 369 17.70 13.60 18.50
N TRP A 370 16.40 13.29 18.35
CA TRP A 370 15.94 11.91 18.48
C TRP A 370 16.38 10.99 17.33
N LEU A 371 16.67 11.55 16.16
CA LEU A 371 17.22 10.84 14.99
C LEU A 371 18.75 10.93 14.89
N ASN A 372 19.45 11.17 16.01
CA ASN A 372 20.90 11.28 16.13
C ASN A 372 21.51 12.34 15.18
N GLU A 373 20.93 13.54 15.21
CA GLU A 373 21.36 14.72 14.46
C GLU A 373 21.29 14.60 12.92
N ASP A 374 20.62 13.57 12.37
CA ASP A 374 20.43 13.40 10.94
C ASP A 374 19.43 14.42 10.35
N LYS A 375 19.97 15.45 9.70
CA LYS A 375 19.17 16.53 9.08
C LYS A 375 18.29 16.04 7.92
N VAL A 376 18.76 15.09 7.11
CA VAL A 376 18.04 14.62 5.91
C VAL A 376 16.87 13.74 6.32
N LEU A 377 17.13 12.73 7.15
CA LEU A 377 16.08 11.85 7.66
C LEU A 377 15.04 12.64 8.48
N THR A 378 15.48 13.60 9.29
CA THR A 378 14.56 14.50 10.02
C THR A 378 13.62 15.27 9.09
N GLY A 379 14.17 15.82 8.01
CA GLY A 379 13.38 16.52 7.01
C GLY A 379 12.32 15.61 6.38
N MET A 380 12.70 14.38 6.03
CA MET A 380 11.80 13.41 5.42
C MET A 380 10.74 12.89 6.38
N VAL A 381 11.10 12.58 7.62
CA VAL A 381 10.13 12.14 8.64
C VAL A 381 9.07 13.21 8.86
N LEU A 382 9.47 14.47 9.02
CA LEU A 382 8.50 15.57 9.18
C LEU A 382 7.65 15.77 7.92
N LYS A 383 8.26 15.75 6.72
CA LYS A 383 7.52 15.89 5.47
C LYS A 383 6.45 14.81 5.31
N VAL A 384 6.81 13.53 5.48
CA VAL A 384 5.89 12.40 5.31
C VAL A 384 4.76 12.43 6.35
N LEU A 385 5.04 12.82 7.60
CA LEU A 385 4.01 12.95 8.64
C LEU A 385 3.06 14.13 8.40
N LEU A 386 3.56 15.24 7.84
CA LEU A 386 2.73 16.39 7.45
C LEU A 386 1.85 16.04 6.25
N ASP A 387 2.44 15.46 5.21
CA ASP A 387 1.75 15.05 3.97
C ASP A 387 0.60 14.07 4.26
N SER A 388 0.76 13.18 5.23
CA SER A 388 -0.25 12.21 5.67
C SER A 388 -1.28 12.77 6.65
N GLY A 389 -1.11 14.02 7.11
CA GLY A 389 -1.96 14.65 8.10
C GLY A 389 -1.87 14.00 9.49
N VAL A 390 -0.80 13.27 9.79
CA VAL A 390 -0.55 12.68 11.12
C VAL A 390 -0.11 13.76 12.11
N ILE A 391 0.63 14.75 11.64
CA ILE A 391 1.01 15.94 12.41
C ILE A 391 0.55 17.21 11.70
N LYS A 392 0.45 18.31 12.45
CA LYS A 392 0.18 19.65 11.94
C LYS A 392 1.26 20.61 12.44
N GLU A 393 1.55 21.63 11.64
CA GLU A 393 2.43 22.73 12.04
C GLU A 393 1.61 23.90 12.60
N LYS A 394 2.02 24.44 13.74
CA LYS A 394 1.42 25.59 14.42
C LYS A 394 2.54 26.46 15.02
N HIS A 395 2.69 27.68 14.50
CA HIS A 395 3.71 28.65 14.94
C HIS A 395 5.15 28.08 14.96
N GLY A 396 5.56 27.39 13.88
CA GLY A 396 6.91 26.80 13.75
C GLY A 396 7.18 25.58 14.66
N LYS A 397 6.12 25.05 15.30
CA LYS A 397 6.16 23.81 16.09
C LYS A 397 5.17 22.80 15.51
N PHE A 398 5.37 21.53 15.84
CA PHE A 398 4.55 20.42 15.38
C PHE A 398 3.79 19.80 16.54
N ILE A 399 2.57 19.33 16.25
CA ILE A 399 1.71 18.56 17.15
C ILE A 399 1.08 17.39 16.38
N PHE A 400 0.70 16.32 17.07
CA PHE A 400 -0.13 15.27 16.46
C PHE A 400 -1.50 15.85 16.10
N ALA A 401 -2.02 15.47 14.93
CA ALA A 401 -3.33 15.91 14.46
C ALA A 401 -4.50 15.29 15.26
N HIS A 402 -4.25 14.15 15.92
CA HIS A 402 -5.22 13.42 16.73
C HIS A 402 -4.53 12.67 17.88
N ASP A 403 -5.15 12.61 19.05
CA ASP A 403 -4.58 11.97 20.25
C ASP A 403 -4.33 10.47 20.05
N ALA A 404 -5.17 9.78 19.29
CA ALA A 404 -4.96 8.37 18.93
C ALA A 404 -3.59 8.10 18.28
N TYR A 405 -3.07 9.01 17.43
CA TYR A 405 -1.71 8.88 16.88
C TYR A 405 -0.65 9.12 17.96
N ARG A 406 -0.88 10.08 18.86
CA ARG A 406 0.02 10.35 20.00
C ARG A 406 0.13 9.11 20.90
N ASP A 407 -0.99 8.46 21.19
CA ASP A 407 -1.04 7.26 22.01
C ASP A 407 -0.40 6.05 21.31
N ALA A 408 -0.65 5.87 20.01
CA ALA A 408 0.05 4.86 19.21
C ALA A 408 1.57 5.11 19.21
N ALA A 409 2.00 6.35 18.97
CA ALA A 409 3.42 6.72 18.95
C ALA A 409 4.11 6.55 20.32
N ARG A 410 3.37 6.64 21.45
CA ARG A 410 3.92 6.40 22.80
C ARG A 410 4.36 4.95 22.99
N VAL A 411 3.63 4.00 22.41
CA VAL A 411 3.88 2.55 22.57
C VAL A 411 4.55 1.91 21.36
N ILE A 412 4.91 2.70 20.34
CA ILE A 412 5.45 2.15 19.10
C ILE A 412 6.78 1.44 19.36
N ARG A 413 6.79 0.16 19.00
CA ARG A 413 8.00 -0.57 18.66
C ARG A 413 8.05 -0.57 17.14
N VAL A 414 9.01 0.10 16.56
CA VAL A 414 9.24 0.00 15.12
C VAL A 414 9.99 -1.30 14.93
N ALA A 415 9.36 -2.24 14.23
CA ALA A 415 10.02 -3.41 13.68
C ALA A 415 9.62 -3.37 12.22
N PHE A 416 10.59 -3.06 11.35
CA PHE A 416 10.36 -3.30 9.93
C PHE A 416 10.44 -4.80 9.71
N PRO A 417 9.63 -5.34 8.80
CA PRO A 417 9.87 -6.70 8.38
C PRO A 417 11.29 -6.82 7.84
N ASP A 418 12.03 -7.85 8.27
CA ASP A 418 13.40 -8.10 7.80
C ASP A 418 13.49 -8.16 6.27
N PHE A 419 12.36 -8.43 5.62
CA PHE A 419 12.26 -8.62 4.18
C PHE A 419 12.42 -7.37 3.30
N VAL A 420 12.41 -6.20 3.92
CA VAL A 420 12.37 -4.94 3.19
C VAL A 420 13.77 -4.47 2.72
N PHE A 421 14.85 -5.18 3.12
CA PHE A 421 16.21 -4.74 2.87
C PHE A 421 17.21 -5.87 2.58
N SER A 422 16.77 -7.05 2.13
CA SER A 422 17.71 -8.06 1.61
C SER A 422 18.44 -7.45 0.41
N ARG A 423 19.77 -7.33 0.54
CA ARG A 423 20.69 -6.90 -0.51
C ARG A 423 20.94 -8.01 -1.52
#